data_AF-A0A6P7GCT4-F1
#
_entry.id   AF-A0A6P7GCT4-F1
#
_cell.length_a   1.000
_cell.length_b   1.000
_cell.length_c   1.000
_cell.angle_alpha   90.00
_cell.angle_beta   90.00
_cell.angle_gamma   90.00
#
_symmetry.space_group_name_H-M   'P 1'
#
loop_
_entity.id
_entity.type
_entity.pdbx_description
1 polymer ?
#
loop_
_entity_poly.entity_id
_entity_poly.type
_entity_poly.pdbx_seq_one_letter_code
_entity_poly.pdbx_strand_id
1 'polypeptide(L)'
;MATIVNSTVIPKNSTNFYHFLFTEIADPRTNSWFLIKDPGPGLAILIIWMYFVLNIGPKMMKDREPFDLRKTLIVYNLVQVIISSYIFIRGGMIGWFGKYSYKCQPIDYSDAPEAQEVSIKNVYC
;
A
#
# COMPACT_ATOMS: atom_id res chain seq x y z
N MET A 1 -12.25 13.40 -20.26
CA MET A 1 -12.77 12.53 -21.33
C MET A 1 -13.14 11.20 -20.67
N ALA A 2 -14.40 11.09 -20.21
CA ALA A 2 -14.90 9.88 -19.58
C ALA A 2 -15.01 8.79 -20.64
N THR A 3 -14.08 7.84 -20.63
CA THR A 3 -14.20 6.65 -21.46
C THR A 3 -15.32 5.80 -20.89
N ILE A 4 -16.37 5.65 -21.68
CA ILE A 4 -17.50 4.75 -21.46
C ILE A 4 -16.92 3.33 -21.30
N VAL A 5 -16.95 2.78 -20.09
CA VAL A 5 -16.54 1.39 -19.82
C VAL A 5 -17.64 0.48 -20.39
N ASN A 6 -17.54 0.17 -21.68
CA ASN A 6 -18.42 -0.78 -22.34
C ASN A 6 -17.97 -2.23 -22.05
N SER A 7 -18.93 -3.16 -22.07
CA SER A 7 -18.75 -4.61 -21.85
C SER A 7 -17.77 -5.30 -22.82
N THR A 8 -17.21 -4.57 -23.79
CA THR A 8 -16.16 -5.03 -24.71
C THR A 8 -14.75 -4.89 -24.13
N VAL A 9 -14.56 -4.04 -23.12
CA VAL A 9 -13.24 -3.80 -22.49
C VAL A 9 -13.00 -4.75 -21.31
N ILE A 10 -14.06 -5.20 -20.64
CA ILE A 10 -13.95 -6.09 -19.47
C ILE A 10 -13.79 -7.54 -19.97
N PRO A 11 -12.66 -8.20 -19.70
CA PRO A 11 -12.46 -9.59 -20.11
C PRO A 11 -13.44 -10.50 -19.36
N LYS A 12 -14.12 -11.39 -20.09
CA LYS A 12 -15.03 -12.39 -19.48
C LYS A 12 -14.29 -13.55 -18.81
N ASN A 13 -13.04 -13.79 -19.19
CA ASN A 13 -12.20 -14.84 -18.64
C ASN A 13 -11.52 -14.37 -17.34
N SER A 14 -11.56 -15.20 -16.29
CA SER A 14 -11.02 -14.88 -14.95
C SER A 14 -9.54 -14.46 -14.97
N THR A 15 -8.70 -15.19 -15.72
CA THR A 15 -7.26 -14.85 -15.82
C THR A 15 -7.06 -13.49 -16.50
N ASN A 16 -7.81 -13.23 -17.58
CA ASN A 16 -7.68 -12.00 -18.34
C ASN A 16 -8.24 -10.81 -17.55
N PHE A 17 -9.30 -11.03 -16.76
CA PHE A 17 -9.86 -10.03 -15.86
C PHE A 17 -8.88 -9.67 -14.74
N TYR A 18 -8.20 -10.68 -14.17
CA TYR A 18 -7.16 -10.45 -13.18
C TYR A 18 -5.99 -9.62 -13.74
N HIS A 19 -5.49 -9.96 -14.92
CA HIS A 19 -4.48 -9.15 -15.61
C HIS A 19 -4.99 -7.74 -15.90
N PHE A 20 -6.21 -7.59 -16.38
CA PHE A 20 -6.79 -6.26 -16.61
C PHE A 20 -6.79 -5.40 -15.34
N LEU A 21 -7.17 -5.97 -14.18
CA LEU A 21 -7.23 -5.23 -12.92
C LEU A 21 -5.87 -4.90 -12.31
N PHE A 22 -4.90 -5.81 -12.38
CA PHE A 22 -3.62 -5.65 -11.65
C PHE A 22 -2.45 -5.22 -12.53
N THR A 23 -2.54 -5.35 -13.86
CA THR A 23 -1.48 -4.94 -14.77
C THR A 23 -1.88 -3.81 -15.73
N GLU A 24 -3.10 -3.82 -16.28
CA GLU A 24 -3.51 -2.84 -17.32
C GLU A 24 -4.01 -1.50 -16.76
N ILE A 25 -4.78 -1.51 -15.65
CA ILE A 25 -5.30 -0.28 -15.03
C ILE A 25 -4.41 0.27 -13.90
N ALA A 26 -3.39 -0.49 -13.52
CA ALA A 26 -2.41 -0.12 -12.51
C ALA A 26 -1.46 0.95 -13.04
N ASP A 27 -0.91 1.78 -12.16
CA ASP A 27 0.11 2.76 -12.57
C ASP A 27 1.39 2.00 -12.97
N PRO A 28 1.83 2.09 -14.25
CA PRO A 28 2.99 1.35 -14.74
C PRO A 28 4.28 1.64 -13.95
N ARG A 29 4.38 2.81 -13.30
CA ARG A 29 5.53 3.20 -12.48
C ARG A 29 5.70 2.35 -11.23
N THR A 30 4.60 1.77 -10.72
CA THR A 30 4.58 0.98 -9.49
C THR A 30 4.66 -0.54 -9.73
N ASN A 31 4.53 -0.98 -10.98
CA ASN A 31 4.53 -2.41 -11.35
C ASN A 31 5.84 -3.15 -11.03
N SER A 32 6.96 -2.43 -10.89
CA SER A 32 8.25 -3.00 -10.52
C SER A 32 8.46 -3.10 -9.01
N TRP A 33 7.56 -2.52 -8.20
CA TRP A 33 7.75 -2.45 -6.75
C TRP A 33 7.48 -3.80 -6.10
N PHE A 34 8.28 -4.10 -5.08
CA PHE A 34 8.14 -5.30 -4.28
C PHE A 34 6.75 -5.37 -3.64
N LEU A 35 6.08 -6.53 -3.75
CA LEU A 35 4.72 -6.82 -3.23
C LEU A 35 3.54 -6.06 -3.88
N ILE A 36 3.76 -5.20 -4.89
CA ILE A 36 2.66 -4.43 -5.51
C ILE A 36 2.12 -5.07 -6.78
N LYS A 37 3.01 -5.68 -7.60
CA LYS A 37 2.65 -6.25 -8.91
C LYS A 37 1.47 -7.21 -8.87
N ASP A 38 1.41 -8.03 -7.83
CA ASP A 38 0.37 -9.03 -7.63
C ASP A 38 -0.16 -8.97 -6.20
N PRO A 39 -1.48 -9.04 -5.97
CA PRO A 39 -2.05 -9.15 -4.62
C PRO A 39 -1.70 -10.47 -3.92
N GLY A 40 -1.30 -11.50 -4.66
CA GLY A 40 -1.01 -12.84 -4.12
C GLY A 40 0.02 -12.85 -2.99
N PRO A 41 1.23 -12.31 -3.19
CA PRO A 41 2.24 -12.18 -2.14
C PRO A 41 1.74 -11.46 -0.87
N GLY A 42 1.01 -10.36 -1.01
CA GLY A 42 0.44 -9.64 0.13
C GLY A 42 -0.58 -10.47 0.91
N LEU A 43 -1.50 -11.14 0.20
CA LEU A 43 -2.49 -12.03 0.82
C LEU A 43 -1.82 -13.22 1.51
N ALA A 44 -0.77 -13.80 0.93
CA ALA A 44 -0.03 -14.89 1.54
C ALA A 44 0.58 -14.48 2.88
N ILE A 45 1.22 -13.30 2.93
CA ILE A 45 1.80 -12.76 4.17
C ILE A 45 0.71 -12.58 5.24
N LEU A 46 -0.45 -12.02 4.87
CA LEU A 46 -1.56 -11.81 5.80
C LEU A 46 -2.12 -13.12 6.36
N ILE A 47 -2.31 -14.13 5.50
CA ILE A 47 -2.80 -15.45 5.92
C ILE A 47 -1.80 -16.11 6.86
N ILE A 48 -0.50 -16.08 6.53
CA ILE A 48 0.56 -16.64 7.37
C ILE A 48 0.60 -15.92 8.71
N TRP A 49 0.56 -14.59 8.72
CA TRP A 49 0.55 -13.78 9.93
C TRP A 49 -0.65 -14.10 10.82
N MET A 50 -1.85 -14.18 10.23
CA MET A 50 -3.08 -14.47 10.97
C MET A 50 -3.06 -15.89 11.55
N TYR A 51 -2.59 -16.87 10.79
CA TYR A 51 -2.42 -18.25 11.30
C TYR A 51 -1.41 -18.30 12.45
N PHE A 52 -0.31 -17.56 12.34
CA PHE A 52 0.70 -17.47 13.39
C PHE A 52 0.13 -16.84 14.67
N VAL A 53 -0.55 -15.68 14.57
CA VAL A 53 -1.07 -14.95 15.75
C VAL A 53 -2.24 -15.66 16.43
N LEU A 54 -3.12 -16.32 15.66
CA LEU A 54 -4.32 -16.94 16.23
C LEU A 54 -4.10 -18.38 16.73
N ASN A 55 -3.23 -19.15 16.08
CA ASN A 55 -3.05 -20.57 16.41
C ASN A 55 -1.69 -20.86 17.03
N ILE A 56 -0.61 -20.54 16.31
CA ILE A 56 0.75 -20.96 16.71
C ILE A 56 1.19 -20.20 17.96
N GLY A 57 1.04 -18.87 17.98
CA GLY A 57 1.47 -18.00 19.07
C GLY A 57 0.86 -18.40 20.41
N PRO A 58 -0.48 -18.45 20.54
CA PRO A 58 -1.15 -18.84 21.79
C PRO A 58 -0.78 -20.25 22.23
N LYS A 59 -0.65 -21.20 21.29
CA LYS A 59 -0.24 -22.59 21.62
C LYS A 59 1.19 -22.65 22.14
N MET A 60 2.10 -21.85 21.60
CA MET A 60 3.49 -21.76 22.08
C MET A 60 3.62 -21.03 23.42
N MET A 61 2.70 -20.10 23.73
CA MET A 61 2.72 -19.29 24.95
C MET A 61 1.93 -19.90 26.12
N LYS A 62 1.17 -20.98 25.88
CA LYS A 62 0.29 -21.59 26.89
C LYS A 62 1.02 -21.98 28.18
N ASP A 63 2.20 -22.56 28.05
CA ASP A 63 2.98 -23.11 29.17
C ASP A 63 4.26 -22.30 29.44
N ARG A 64 4.29 -21.02 29.03
CA ARG A 64 5.46 -20.13 29.16
C ARG A 64 5.07 -18.81 29.81
N GLU A 65 5.96 -18.27 30.63
CA GLU A 65 5.78 -16.94 31.20
C GLU A 65 5.86 -15.85 30.10
N PRO A 66 5.14 -14.72 30.25
CA PRO A 66 5.20 -13.62 29.29
C PRO A 66 6.61 -13.06 29.15
N PHE A 67 7.04 -12.82 27.90
CA PHE A 67 8.32 -12.17 27.63
C PHE A 67 8.31 -10.70 28.09
N ASP A 68 9.33 -10.27 28.85
CA ASP A 68 9.55 -8.85 29.10
C ASP A 68 10.18 -8.19 27.87
N LEU A 69 9.32 -7.61 27.04
CA LEU A 69 9.71 -6.91 25.81
C LEU A 69 9.72 -5.38 26.00
N ARG A 70 9.67 -4.86 27.24
CA ARG A 70 9.46 -3.43 27.49
C ARG A 70 10.48 -2.53 26.78
N LYS A 71 11.78 -2.86 26.86
CA LYS A 71 12.84 -2.09 26.20
C LYS A 71 12.71 -2.16 24.67
N THR A 72 12.43 -3.34 24.14
CA THR A 72 12.21 -3.56 22.71
C THR A 72 11.01 -2.75 22.19
N LEU A 73 9.90 -2.73 22.93
CA LEU A 73 8.72 -1.95 22.58
C LEU A 73 8.99 -0.44 22.58
N ILE A 74 9.78 0.06 23.54
CA ILE A 74 10.16 1.48 23.57
C ILE A 74 10.96 1.85 22.31
N VAL A 75 11.95 1.05 21.95
CA VAL A 75 12.76 1.28 20.74
C VAL A 75 11.91 1.17 19.48
N TYR A 76 11.04 0.16 19.39
CA TYR A 76 10.13 -0.02 18.28
C TYR A 76 9.21 1.19 18.08
N ASN A 77 8.55 1.66 19.14
CA ASN A 77 7.67 2.81 19.07
C ASN A 77 8.42 4.09 18.69
N LEU A 78 9.63 4.28 19.21
CA LEU A 78 10.47 5.43 18.83
C LEU A 78 10.78 5.41 17.33
N VAL A 79 11.22 4.27 16.81
CA VAL A 79 11.51 4.09 15.37
C VAL A 79 10.24 4.32 14.54
N GLN A 80 9.10 3.78 14.98
CA GLN A 80 7.82 3.98 14.31
C GLN A 80 7.44 5.46 14.24
N VAL A 81 7.57 6.21 15.34
CA VAL A 81 7.30 7.66 15.33
C VAL A 81 8.23 8.39 14.37
N ILE A 82 9.54 8.09 14.37
CA ILE A 82 10.50 8.72 13.45
C ILE A 82 10.11 8.47 11.99
N ILE A 83 9.79 7.22 11.64
CA ILE A 83 9.39 6.85 10.27
C ILE A 83 8.07 7.53 9.90
N SER A 84 7.07 7.50 10.78
CA SER A 84 5.77 8.14 10.52
C SER A 84 5.90 9.65 10.37
N SER A 85 6.69 10.32 11.21
CA SER A 85 6.97 11.76 11.09
C SER A 85 7.68 12.07 9.78
N TYR A 86 8.65 11.25 9.37
CA TYR A 86 9.35 11.42 8.08
C TYR A 86 8.39 11.31 6.89
N ILE A 87 7.55 10.26 6.85
CA ILE A 87 6.56 10.06 5.79
C ILE A 87 5.55 11.20 5.78
N PHE A 88 5.10 11.66 6.94
CA PHE A 88 4.14 12.76 7.05
C PHE A 88 4.70 14.08 6.52
N ILE A 89 5.94 14.43 6.89
CA ILE A 89 6.58 15.66 6.43
C ILE A 89 6.85 15.59 4.92
N ARG A 90 7.44 14.50 4.43
CA ARG A 90 7.74 14.33 2.99
C ARG A 90 6.47 14.31 2.15
N GLY A 91 5.50 13.46 2.51
CA GLY A 91 4.24 13.36 1.79
C GLY A 91 3.42 14.64 1.86
N GLY A 92 3.44 15.34 3.00
CA GLY A 92 2.80 16.64 3.16
C GLY A 92 3.43 17.72 2.26
N MET A 93 4.75 17.83 2.24
CA MET A 93 5.47 18.83 1.43
C MET A 93 5.29 18.61 -0.08
N ILE A 94 5.27 17.36 -0.54
CA ILE A 94 5.06 17.04 -1.96
C ILE A 94 3.58 17.17 -2.32
N GLY A 95 2.68 16.87 -1.37
CA GLY A 95 1.23 17.04 -1.49
C GLY A 95 0.76 18.41 -1.00
N TRP A 96 -0.13 18.39 0.01
CA TRP A 96 -0.99 19.52 0.40
C TRP A 96 -0.30 20.71 1.06
N PHE A 97 0.89 20.54 1.62
CA PHE A 97 1.67 21.66 2.20
C PHE A 97 2.53 22.38 1.15
N GLY A 98 2.60 21.84 -0.08
CA GLY A 98 3.32 22.43 -1.20
C GLY A 98 2.39 22.94 -2.29
N LYS A 99 2.43 22.29 -3.45
CA LYS A 99 1.75 22.73 -4.69
C LYS A 99 0.31 22.23 -4.80
N TYR A 100 -0.11 21.28 -3.95
CA TYR A 100 -1.46 20.73 -4.00
C TYR A 100 -2.44 21.51 -3.12
N SER A 101 -3.65 21.70 -3.64
CA SER A 101 -4.79 22.24 -2.91
C SER A 101 -5.49 21.13 -2.11
N TYR A 102 -6.21 21.48 -1.05
CA TYR A 102 -7.11 20.57 -0.33
C TYR A 102 -8.41 20.26 -1.12
N LYS A 103 -8.44 20.53 -2.42
CA LYS A 103 -9.55 20.26 -3.34
C LYS A 103 -9.13 19.19 -4.36
N CYS A 104 -10.08 18.67 -5.15
CA CYS A 104 -9.76 17.77 -6.25
C CYS A 104 -8.69 18.36 -7.17
N GLN A 105 -7.60 17.62 -7.37
CA GLN A 105 -6.63 17.89 -8.42
C GLN A 105 -6.36 16.60 -9.18
N PRO A 106 -6.28 16.66 -10.53
CA PRO A 106 -5.91 15.50 -11.31
C PRO A 106 -4.47 15.09 -10.97
N ILE A 107 -4.21 13.80 -11.04
CA ILE A 107 -2.88 13.25 -10.78
C ILE A 107 -1.97 13.50 -12.00
N ASP A 108 -0.72 13.87 -11.74
CA ASP A 108 0.29 14.02 -12.77
C ASP A 108 0.98 12.67 -12.98
N TYR A 109 0.81 12.10 -14.17
CA TYR A 109 1.46 10.85 -14.57
C TYR A 109 2.83 11.07 -15.22
N SER A 110 3.35 12.29 -15.22
CA SER A 110 4.68 12.59 -15.76
C SER A 110 5.78 11.88 -14.97
N ASP A 111 6.91 11.60 -15.62
CA ASP A 111 8.11 11.02 -15.00
C ASP A 111 8.94 12.04 -14.20
N ALA A 112 8.33 13.17 -13.81
CA ALA A 112 8.97 14.14 -12.94
C ALA A 112 9.25 13.51 -11.56
N PRO A 113 10.41 13.81 -10.94
CA PRO A 113 10.78 13.20 -9.66
C PRO A 113 9.75 13.47 -8.56
N GLU A 114 9.13 14.66 -8.55
CA GLU A 114 8.04 14.99 -7.62
C GLU A 114 6.78 14.13 -7.83
N ALA A 115 6.44 13.82 -9.08
CA ALA A 115 5.26 13.03 -9.45
C ALA A 115 5.45 11.52 -9.21
N GLN A 116 6.69 11.04 -9.20
CA GLN A 116 7.01 9.65 -8.86
C GLN A 116 6.97 9.40 -7.34
N GLU A 117 7.26 10.41 -6.52
CA GLU A 117 7.16 10.33 -5.06
C GLU A 117 5.70 10.33 -4.55
N VAL A 118 4.74 10.76 -5.38
CA VAL A 118 3.29 10.76 -5.06
C VAL A 118 2.52 9.96 -6.10
N SER A 119 2.51 8.64 -5.93
CA SER A 119 1.69 7.70 -6.73
C SER A 119 0.37 7.32 -6.04
N ILE A 120 -0.15 8.18 -5.15
CA ILE A 120 -1.39 7.92 -4.41
C ILE A 120 -2.56 8.34 -5.30
N LYS A 121 -3.32 7.36 -5.84
CA LYS A 121 -4.65 7.60 -6.42
C LYS A 121 -5.60 8.03 -5.30
N ASN A 122 -5.60 9.31 -4.94
CA ASN A 122 -6.65 9.92 -4.13
C ASN A 122 -6.84 11.37 -4.57
N VAL A 123 -7.80 11.58 -5.44
CA VAL A 123 -9.09 12.25 -5.16
C VAL A 123 -9.74 12.28 -6.53
N TYR A 124 -10.67 11.35 -6.79
CA TYR A 124 -11.57 11.49 -7.93
C TYR A 124 -12.36 12.78 -7.71
N CYS A 125 -12.02 13.79 -8.48
CA CYS A 125 -13.01 14.26 -9.43
C CYS A 125 -12.85 13.38 -10.68
#